data_AF-A0A846ALS3-F1
#
_entry.id   AF-A0A846ALS3-F1
#
_cell.length_a   1.000
_cell.length_b   1.000
_cell.length_c   1.000
_cell.angle_alpha   90.00
_cell.angle_beta   90.00
_cell.angle_gamma   90.00
#
_symmetry.space_group_name_H-M   'P 1'
#
loop_
_entity.id
_entity.type
_entity.pdbx_description
1 polymer ?
#
loop_
_entity_poly.entity_id
_entity_poly.type
_entity_poly.pdbx_seq_one_letter_code
_entity_poly.pdbx_strand_id
1 'polypeptide(L)' 'MVLTDEEATKDGDLRIVDESGEDYLYPADYFVIIELPKVVQDYVWAIV' A
#
# COMPACT_ATOMS: atom_id res chain seq x y z
N MET A 1 2.08 -3.35 4.50
CA MET A 1 3.05 -2.87 3.50
C MET A 1 2.46 -3.08 2.12
N VAL A 2 2.33 -2.02 1.32
CA VAL A 2 1.95 -2.16 -0.10
C VAL A 2 3.22 -2.53 -0.86
N LEU A 3 3.17 -3.56 -1.69
CA LEU A 3 4.27 -3.95 -2.57
C LEU A 3 3.95 -3.60 -4.02
N THR A 4 4.92 -3.08 -4.75
CA THR A 4 4.82 -2.97 -6.21
C THR A 4 4.77 -4.37 -6.81
N ASP A 5 3.62 -4.71 -7.38
CA ASP A 5 3.38 -5.95 -8.11
C ASP A 5 2.71 -5.61 -9.44
N GLU A 6 3.45 -5.80 -10.53
CA GLU A 6 2.98 -5.50 -11.88
C GLU A 6 1.82 -6.39 -12.33
N GLU A 7 1.73 -7.63 -11.85
CA GLU A 7 0.63 -8.54 -12.20
C GLU A 7 -0.64 -8.12 -11.46
N ALA A 8 -0.56 -7.87 -10.15
CA ALA A 8 -1.71 -7.35 -9.39
C ALA A 8 -2.21 -6.01 -9.96
N THR A 9 -1.28 -5.13 -10.36
CA THR A 9 -1.63 -3.83 -10.93
C THR A 9 -2.39 -3.96 -12.25
N LYS A 10 -2.07 -4.96 -13.09
CA LYS A 10 -2.79 -5.21 -14.35
C LYS A 10 -4.25 -5.58 -14.11
N ASP A 11 -4.53 -6.25 -13.01
CA ASP A 11 -5.88 -6.65 -12.59
C ASP A 11 -6.60 -5.55 -11.79
N GLY A 12 -5.93 -4.42 -11.54
CA GLY A 12 -6.47 -3.30 -10.76
C GLY A 12 -6.39 -3.52 -9.24
N ASP A 13 -5.55 -4.45 -8.79
CA ASP A 13 -5.37 -4.81 -7.39
C ASP A 13 -4.06 -4.24 -6.80
N LEU A 14 -4.04 -4.14 -5.47
CA LEU A 14 -2.87 -3.85 -4.66
C LEU A 14 -2.50 -5.08 -3.82
N ARG A 15 -1.21 -5.45 -3.82
CA ARG A 15 -0.69 -6.44 -2.88
C ARG A 15 -0.36 -5.77 -1.55
N ILE A 16 -1.01 -6.20 -0.48
CA ILE A 16 -0.79 -5.75 0.90
C ILE A 16 -0.24 -6.91 1.72
N VAL A 17 0.89 -6.70 2.39
CA VAL A 17 1.47 -7.62 3.36
C VAL A 17 1.30 -7.06 4.76
N ASP A 18 0.73 -7.81 5.69
CA ASP A 18 0.54 -7.34 7.07
C ASP A 18 1.80 -7.52 7.95
N GLU A 19 1.69 -7.26 9.26
CA GLU A 19 2.81 -7.41 10.20
C GLU A 19 3.16 -8.88 10.50
N SER A 20 2.25 -9.80 10.24
CA SER A 20 2.48 -11.24 10.37
C SER A 20 3.25 -11.80 9.17
N GLY A 21 3.24 -11.08 8.04
CA GLY A 21 3.84 -11.49 6.78
C GLY A 21 2.85 -12.18 5.84
N GLU A 22 1.55 -12.20 6.18
CA GLU A 22 0.51 -12.71 5.29
C GLU A 22 0.28 -11.73 4.14
N ASP A 23 0.12 -12.27 2.92
CA ASP A 23 -0.08 -11.50 1.70
C ASP A 23 -1.54 -11.52 1.23
N TYR A 24 -2.03 -10.36 0.82
CA TYR A 24 -3.41 -10.16 0.39
C TYR A 24 -3.46 -9.33 -0.89
N LEU A 25 -4.47 -9.61 -1.72
CA LEU A 25 -4.84 -8.78 -2.86
C LEU A 25 -6.17 -8.08 -2.58
N TYR A 26 -6.21 -6.79 -2.85
CA TYR A 26 -7.41 -5.98 -2.74
C TYR A 26 -7.55 -5.07 -3.96
N PRO A 27 -8.78 -4.82 -4.44
CA PRO A 27 -9.02 -3.81 -5.46
C PRO A 27 -8.47 -2.46 -5.03
N ALA A 28 -7.73 -1.80 -5.92
CA ALA A 28 -7.13 -0.49 -5.65
C ALA A 28 -8.18 0.56 -5.26
N ASP A 29 -9.39 0.45 -5.81
CA ASP A 29 -10.54 1.34 -5.55
C ASP A 29 -11.05 1.28 -4.10
N TYR A 30 -10.60 0.31 -3.29
CA TYR A 30 -10.91 0.28 -1.86
C TYR A 30 -10.09 1.30 -1.05
N PHE A 31 -9.05 1.86 -1.66
CA PHE A 31 -8.11 2.74 -0.99
C PHE A 31 -8.10 4.13 -1.61
N VAL A 32 -7.80 5.13 -0.78
CA VAL A 32 -7.48 6.49 -1.22
C VAL A 32 -6.03 6.73 -0.89
N ILE A 33 -5.23 7.06 -1.91
CA ILE A 33 -3.84 7.45 -1.75
C ILE A 33 -3.81 8.88 -1.23
N ILE A 34 -3.15 9.10 -0.09
CA ILE A 34 -2.94 10.43 0.48
C ILE A 34 -1.45 10.73 0.54
N GLU A 35 -1.07 11.92 0.07
CA GLU A 35 0.29 12.41 0.27
C GLU A 35 0.41 13.04 1.66
N LEU A 36 1.25 12.46 2.51
CA LEU A 36 1.50 13.00 3.84
C LEU A 36 2.45 14.21 3.76
N PRO A 37 2.18 15.30 4.52
CA PRO A 37 3.12 16.39 4.66
C PRO A 37 4.50 15.90 5.12
N LYS A 38 5.58 16.53 4.65
CA LYS A 38 6.94 16.05 4.89
C LYS A 38 7.26 15.87 6.38
N VAL A 39 6.80 16.80 7.21
CA VAL A 39 6.96 16.73 8.67
C VAL A 39 6.34 15.47 9.28
N VAL A 40 5.25 14.94 8.71
CA VAL A 40 4.57 13.74 9.23
C VAL A 40 5.31 12.47 8.80
N GLN A 41 5.88 12.46 7.58
CA GLN A 41 6.65 11.31 7.08
C GLN A 41 7.85 10.97 7.98
N ASP A 42 8.44 11.97 8.65
CA ASP A 42 9.60 11.74 9.53
C ASP A 42 9.22 11.04 10.85
N TYR A 43 7.94 11.03 11.23
CA TYR A 43 7.45 10.45 12.50
C TYR A 43 6.56 9.23 12.33
N VAL A 44 6.11 8.93 11.11
CA VAL A 44 5.24 7.77 10.84
C VAL A 44 5.99 6.81 9.93
N TRP A 45 6.02 5.54 10.34
CA TRP A 45 6.38 4.42 9.47
C TRP A 45 5.22 4.13 8.50
N ALA A 46 4.77 5.16 7.77
CA ALA A 46 3.70 5.05 6.81
C ALA A 46 4.28 4.79 5.43
N ILE A 47 3.62 3.86 4.74
CA ILE A 47 3.78 3.55 3.33
C ILE A 47 3.69 4.86 2.54
N VAL A 48 4.84 5.32 2.05
CA VAL A 48 4.99 6.28 0.95
C VAL A 48 5.15 5.52 -0.35
#